data_AF-A0A3C0BHC7-F1
#
_entry.id   AF-A0A3C0BHC7-F1
#
_cell.length_a   1.000
_cell.length_b   1.000
_cell.length_c   1.000
_cell.angle_alpha   90.00
_cell.angle_beta   90.00
_cell.angle_gamma   90.00
#
_symmetry.space_group_name_H-M   'P 1'
#
loop_
_entity.id
_entity.type
_entity.pdbx_description
1 polymer ?
#
loop_
_entity_poly.entity_id
_entity_poly.type
_entity_poly.pdbx_seq_one_letter_code
_entity_poly.pdbx_strand_id
1 'polypeptide(L)'
;AIAALGKKPEKRNADILLRKAQGGKNSEPALTALSTMICLSEQIFFYILNLFNAETDEKKVHIFARILSVRFEYFLPGLSETEERNDSIIIELIESGKTSDLISFMNENSDMRIENHLISIIQKQLGSDKSDPREFQMYLKETILQKIGLYPLMRPGNDRSERDEQIKRLPLSVLLAAIITVPFLFFFGVYRNIPVVSFKDASTVFVNDMLQGFGYYTLTLDIFYFFLAFLSFTESTRERNSFSRKSDSFLFIPYMLPSVSILTPAFCEQETIIESVESMLNI
;
A
#
# COMPACT_ATOMS: atom_id res chain seq x y z
N ALA A 1 15.48 29.04 12.35
CA ALA A 1 16.30 29.62 11.26
C ALA A 1 16.74 28.55 10.25
N ILE A 2 17.51 27.53 10.64
CA ILE A 2 18.02 26.48 9.72
C ILE A 2 16.91 25.75 8.95
N ALA A 3 15.85 25.31 9.63
CA ALA A 3 14.70 24.67 8.98
C ALA A 3 13.94 25.59 8.00
N ALA A 4 13.96 26.91 8.22
CA ALA A 4 13.32 27.87 7.31
C ALA A 4 14.11 28.04 6.01
N LEU A 5 15.44 27.89 6.06
CA LEU A 5 16.29 27.86 4.87
C LEU A 5 16.00 26.62 4.02
N GLY A 6 15.79 25.46 4.66
CA GLY A 6 15.41 24.20 3.97
C GLY A 6 14.13 24.30 3.15
N LYS A 7 13.17 25.14 3.56
CA LYS A 7 11.90 25.35 2.86
C LYS A 7 12.01 26.29 1.64
N LYS A 8 13.15 26.95 1.44
CA LYS A 8 13.39 27.88 0.32
C LYS A 8 14.52 27.34 -0.57
N PRO A 9 14.18 26.55 -1.61
CA PRO A 9 15.17 25.91 -2.46
C PRO A 9 15.88 26.92 -3.37
N GLU A 10 16.94 27.53 -2.84
CA GLU A 10 17.82 28.46 -3.56
C GLU A 10 19.27 27.99 -3.38
N LYS A 11 20.10 28.13 -4.42
CA LYS A 11 21.53 27.74 -4.39
C LYS A 11 22.28 28.36 -3.21
N ARG A 12 22.03 29.65 -2.95
CA ARG A 12 22.61 30.39 -1.81
C ARG A 12 22.25 29.76 -0.46
N ASN A 13 21.02 29.29 -0.30
CA ASN A 13 20.57 28.65 0.94
C ASN A 13 21.19 27.26 1.09
N ALA A 14 21.32 26.50 -0.01
CA ALA A 14 22.05 25.23 -0.03
C ALA A 14 23.51 25.42 0.41
N ASP A 15 24.22 26.42 -0.12
CA ASP A 15 25.62 26.71 0.26
C ASP A 15 25.78 27.03 1.75
N ILE A 16 24.86 27.84 2.29
CA ILE A 16 24.87 28.21 3.73
C ILE A 16 24.65 26.96 4.60
N LEU A 17 23.73 26.08 4.18
CA LEU A 17 23.45 24.84 4.90
C LEU A 17 24.61 23.84 4.78
N LEU A 18 25.25 23.72 3.61
CA LEU A 18 26.41 22.84 3.41
C LEU A 18 27.58 23.23 4.30
N ARG A 19 27.88 24.54 4.40
CA ARG A 19 28.90 25.04 5.34
C ARG A 19 28.56 24.74 6.80
N LYS A 20 27.27 24.73 7.16
CA LYS A 20 26.82 24.38 8.51
C LYS A 20 26.81 22.87 8.76
N ALA A 21 26.67 22.06 7.71
CA ALA A 21 26.75 20.60 7.78
C ALA A 21 28.18 20.11 8.05
N GLN A 22 29.20 20.84 7.56
CA GLN A 22 30.63 20.50 7.68
C GLN A 22 31.20 20.56 9.12
N GLY A 23 30.43 21.00 10.14
CA GLY A 23 30.85 20.83 11.53
C GLY A 23 30.07 21.65 12.57
N GLY A 24 30.04 21.13 13.80
CA GLY A 24 29.50 21.80 15.00
C GLY A 24 28.09 21.36 15.41
N LYS A 25 27.55 21.99 16.46
CA LYS A 25 26.22 21.68 17.05
C LYS A 25 25.04 21.77 16.07
N ASN A 26 25.24 22.38 14.91
CA ASN A 26 24.20 22.64 13.90
C ASN A 26 24.29 21.70 12.68
N SER A 27 25.15 20.68 12.70
CA SER A 27 25.35 19.78 11.56
C SER A 27 24.08 18.96 11.24
N GLU A 28 23.52 18.23 12.23
CA GLU A 28 22.32 17.41 12.04
C GLU A 28 21.08 18.21 11.57
N PRO A 29 20.75 19.38 12.15
CA PRO A 29 19.67 20.22 11.64
C PRO A 29 19.92 20.73 10.21
N ALA A 30 21.18 20.98 9.84
CA ALA A 30 21.53 21.44 8.50
C ALA A 30 21.39 20.32 7.46
N LEU A 31 21.83 19.10 7.79
CA LEU A 31 21.63 17.90 6.97
C LEU A 31 20.15 17.62 6.74
N THR A 32 19.34 17.71 7.80
CA THR A 32 17.88 17.53 7.69
C THR A 32 17.26 18.59 6.79
N ALA A 33 17.65 19.86 6.95
CA ALA A 33 17.16 20.95 6.11
C ALA A 33 17.59 20.79 4.63
N LEU A 34 18.82 20.34 4.36
CA LEU A 34 19.29 20.04 2.99
C LEU A 34 18.53 18.88 2.37
N SER A 35 18.30 17.81 3.14
CA SER A 35 17.49 16.68 2.72
C SER A 35 16.08 17.12 2.32
N THR A 36 15.44 17.97 3.13
CA THR A 36 14.12 18.53 2.77
C THR A 36 14.18 19.42 1.55
N MET A 37 15.25 20.19 1.36
CA MET A 37 15.40 21.09 0.22
C MET A 37 15.53 20.33 -1.11
N ILE A 38 16.27 19.22 -1.10
CA ILE A 38 16.38 18.31 -2.24
C ILE A 38 15.05 17.65 -2.57
N CYS A 39 14.24 17.31 -1.56
CA CYS A 39 12.91 16.78 -1.80
C CYS A 39 11.97 17.81 -2.47
N LEU A 40 12.16 19.10 -2.20
CA LEU A 40 11.32 20.18 -2.73
C LEU A 40 11.71 20.64 -4.14
N SER A 41 12.97 20.47 -4.56
CA SER A 41 13.44 20.98 -5.85
C SER A 41 14.49 20.09 -6.50
N GLU A 42 14.14 19.58 -7.68
CA GLU A 42 15.04 18.81 -8.56
C GLU A 42 16.27 19.62 -9.01
N GLN A 43 16.12 20.94 -9.20
CA GLN A 43 17.25 21.80 -9.56
C GLN A 43 18.33 21.85 -8.47
N ILE A 44 17.92 21.84 -7.20
CA ILE A 44 18.86 21.81 -6.08
C ILE A 44 19.49 20.43 -5.93
N PHE A 45 18.73 19.36 -6.18
CA PHE A 45 19.28 18.00 -6.25
C PHE A 45 20.44 17.93 -7.25
N PHE A 46 20.22 18.30 -8.52
CA PHE A 46 21.28 18.28 -9.53
C PHE A 46 22.44 19.23 -9.21
N TYR A 47 22.17 20.36 -8.55
CA TYR A 47 23.22 21.24 -8.09
C TYR A 47 24.13 20.56 -7.05
N ILE A 48 23.55 19.90 -6.06
CA ILE A 48 24.29 19.17 -5.01
C ILE A 48 24.99 17.95 -5.61
N LEU A 49 24.38 17.26 -6.57
CA LEU A 49 25.00 16.15 -7.30
C LEU A 49 26.25 16.60 -8.07
N ASN A 50 26.19 17.75 -8.74
CA ASN A 50 27.37 18.31 -9.43
C ASN A 50 28.49 18.69 -8.45
N LEU A 51 28.14 19.22 -7.27
CA LEU A 51 29.13 19.49 -6.21
C LEU A 51 29.73 18.19 -5.67
N PHE A 52 28.91 17.16 -5.48
CA PHE A 52 29.36 15.83 -5.06
C PHE A 52 30.34 15.22 -6.06
N ASN A 53 30.05 15.31 -7.37
CA ASN A 53 30.90 14.81 -8.44
C ASN A 53 32.22 15.60 -8.60
N ALA A 54 32.25 16.87 -8.19
CA ALA A 54 33.45 17.71 -8.24
C ALA A 54 34.31 17.62 -6.96
N GLU A 55 33.75 17.19 -5.84
CA GLU A 55 34.45 17.14 -4.55
C GLU A 55 35.40 15.93 -4.47
N THR A 56 36.54 16.11 -3.80
CA THR A 56 37.59 15.09 -3.60
C THR A 56 37.89 14.81 -2.13
N ASP A 57 37.37 15.62 -1.20
CA ASP A 57 37.54 15.43 0.24
C ASP A 57 36.58 14.36 0.78
N GLU A 58 37.13 13.24 1.26
CA GLU A 58 36.41 12.08 1.79
C GLU A 58 35.36 12.47 2.84
N LYS A 59 35.68 13.41 3.75
CA LYS A 59 34.73 13.84 4.80
C LYS A 59 33.51 14.53 4.23
N LYS A 60 33.70 15.33 3.18
CA LYS A 60 32.59 16.03 2.52
C LYS A 60 31.82 15.09 1.60
N VAL A 61 32.51 14.15 0.95
CA VAL A 61 31.89 13.08 0.16
C VAL A 61 30.88 12.32 1.02
N HIS A 62 31.23 11.95 2.26
CA HIS A 62 30.28 11.34 3.20
C HIS A 62 29.08 12.25 3.53
N ILE A 63 29.31 13.55 3.78
CA ILE A 63 28.22 14.51 4.04
C ILE A 63 27.26 14.59 2.85
N PHE A 64 27.80 14.66 1.63
CA PHE A 64 27.00 14.68 0.41
C PHE A 64 26.27 13.36 0.19
N ALA A 65 26.93 12.22 0.39
CA ALA A 65 26.32 10.90 0.29
C ALA A 65 25.13 10.77 1.25
N ARG A 66 25.27 11.27 2.49
CA ARG A 66 24.19 11.30 3.48
C ARG A 66 23.00 12.13 3.05
N ILE A 67 23.25 13.28 2.42
CA ILE A 67 22.20 14.15 1.88
C ILE A 67 21.51 13.48 0.67
N LEU A 68 22.29 12.90 -0.24
CA LEU A 68 21.80 12.30 -1.50
C LEU A 68 21.09 10.96 -1.28
N SER A 69 21.44 10.23 -0.21
CA SER A 69 20.81 8.96 0.17
C SER A 69 19.28 9.04 0.26
N VAL A 70 18.74 10.22 0.61
CA VAL A 70 17.29 10.47 0.73
C VAL A 70 16.56 10.35 -0.62
N ARG A 71 17.27 10.47 -1.73
CA ARG A 71 16.75 10.32 -3.09
C ARG A 71 17.50 9.21 -3.82
N PHE A 72 17.86 8.14 -3.12
CA PHE A 72 18.62 7.02 -3.70
C PHE A 72 17.96 6.43 -4.95
N GLU A 73 16.64 6.42 -5.01
CA GLU A 73 15.86 5.96 -6.17
C GLU A 73 16.31 6.60 -7.50
N TYR A 74 16.77 7.87 -7.48
CA TYR A 74 17.26 8.56 -8.67
C TYR A 74 18.60 8.04 -9.19
N PHE A 75 19.37 7.38 -8.34
CA PHE A 75 20.65 6.76 -8.69
C PHE A 75 20.47 5.33 -9.23
N LEU A 76 19.33 4.69 -8.94
CA LEU A 76 19.05 3.31 -9.34
C LEU A 76 19.19 3.06 -10.85
N PRO A 77 18.62 3.89 -11.76
CA PRO A 77 18.72 3.64 -13.20
C PRO A 77 20.12 3.90 -13.77
N GLY A 78 21.00 4.58 -13.02
CA GLY A 78 22.33 5.01 -13.45
C GLY A 78 23.48 4.22 -12.82
N LEU A 79 23.22 3.23 -11.97
CA LEU A 79 24.23 2.39 -11.33
C LEU A 79 25.01 1.59 -12.40
N SER A 80 26.11 2.18 -12.85
CA SER A 80 27.10 1.53 -13.71
C SER A 80 28.28 1.06 -12.87
N GLU A 81 28.87 -0.07 -13.27
CA GLU A 81 30.01 -0.78 -12.64
C GLU A 81 31.24 0.11 -12.33
N THR A 82 31.31 1.31 -12.92
CA THR A 82 32.49 2.19 -12.93
C THR A 82 32.42 3.41 -12.03
N GLU A 83 31.29 3.67 -11.35
CA GLU A 83 31.17 4.86 -10.49
C GLU A 83 31.36 4.50 -9.01
N GLU A 84 32.63 4.35 -8.58
CA GLU A 84 33.04 4.17 -7.16
C GLU A 84 32.40 5.20 -6.20
N ARG A 85 31.96 6.34 -6.73
CA ARG A 85 31.26 7.39 -5.96
C ARG A 85 29.85 6.98 -5.53
N ASN A 86 29.15 6.15 -6.30
CA ASN A 86 27.81 5.66 -5.95
C ASN A 86 27.87 4.69 -4.76
N ASP A 87 28.99 3.98 -4.60
CA ASP A 87 29.23 3.08 -3.48
C ASP A 87 29.18 3.83 -2.14
N SER A 88 29.68 5.07 -2.10
CA SER A 88 29.62 5.91 -0.89
C SER A 88 28.18 6.23 -0.48
N ILE A 89 27.27 6.38 -1.44
CA ILE A 89 25.84 6.61 -1.20
C ILE A 89 25.19 5.33 -0.67
N ILE A 90 25.52 4.18 -1.27
CA ILE A 90 25.00 2.86 -0.87
C ILE A 90 25.48 2.50 0.55
N ILE A 91 26.76 2.72 0.85
CA ILE A 91 27.32 2.47 2.18
C ILE A 91 26.58 3.30 3.24
N GLU A 92 26.35 4.59 2.98
CA GLU A 92 25.62 5.47 3.89
C GLU A 92 24.13 5.06 4.06
N LEU A 93 23.49 4.52 3.02
CA LEU A 93 22.14 3.95 3.15
C LEU A 93 22.11 2.75 4.09
N ILE A 94 23.07 1.85 3.93
CA ILE A 94 23.19 0.65 4.76
C ILE A 94 23.50 1.04 6.22
N GLU A 95 24.43 1.99 6.45
CA GLU A 95 24.75 2.48 7.80
C GLU A 95 23.61 3.24 8.45
N SER A 96 22.80 3.96 7.67
CA SER A 96 21.64 4.70 8.17
C SER A 96 20.39 3.84 8.40
N GLY A 97 20.45 2.53 8.09
CA GLY A 97 19.32 1.60 8.24
C GLY A 97 18.18 1.83 7.26
N LYS A 98 18.42 2.59 6.17
CA LYS A 98 17.43 2.85 5.12
C LYS A 98 17.58 1.82 4.00
N THR A 99 17.48 0.54 4.36
CA THR A 99 17.77 -0.57 3.43
C THR A 99 16.57 -0.96 2.55
N SER A 100 15.36 -0.49 2.88
CA SER A 100 14.11 -0.85 2.18
C SER A 100 14.19 -0.62 0.67
N ASP A 101 14.56 0.58 0.24
CA ASP A 101 14.59 0.94 -1.19
C ASP A 101 15.67 0.15 -1.94
N LEU A 102 16.80 -0.13 -1.27
CA LEU A 102 17.86 -0.98 -1.80
C LEU A 102 17.39 -2.44 -1.95
N ILE A 103 16.67 -2.98 -0.96
CA ILE A 103 16.13 -4.35 -1.00
C ILE A 103 15.08 -4.48 -2.11
N SER A 104 14.15 -3.53 -2.22
CA SER A 104 13.15 -3.50 -3.29
C SER A 104 13.82 -3.47 -4.66
N PHE A 105 14.82 -2.59 -4.85
CA PHE A 105 15.58 -2.53 -6.10
C PHE A 105 16.28 -3.85 -6.41
N MET A 106 16.98 -4.45 -5.44
CA MET A 106 17.66 -5.73 -5.66
C MET A 106 16.68 -6.87 -6.00
N ASN A 107 15.49 -6.86 -5.39
CA ASN A 107 14.48 -7.87 -5.67
C ASN A 107 13.89 -7.73 -7.08
N GLU A 108 13.72 -6.53 -7.60
CA GLU A 108 13.17 -6.27 -8.94
C GLU A 108 14.24 -6.32 -10.05
N ASN A 109 15.48 -5.97 -9.72
CA ASN A 109 16.57 -5.92 -10.67
C ASN A 109 16.85 -7.30 -11.28
N SER A 110 16.96 -7.32 -12.61
CA SER A 110 17.31 -8.52 -13.39
C SER A 110 18.73 -8.48 -13.97
N ASP A 111 19.44 -7.35 -13.82
CA ASP A 111 20.82 -7.23 -14.30
C ASP A 111 21.80 -7.88 -13.31
N MET A 112 22.41 -8.98 -13.74
CA MET A 112 23.38 -9.75 -12.96
C MET A 112 24.64 -8.95 -12.60
N ARG A 113 25.03 -7.94 -13.41
CA ARG A 113 26.22 -7.11 -13.14
C ARG A 113 25.99 -6.21 -11.94
N ILE A 114 24.88 -5.47 -11.95
CA ILE A 114 24.47 -4.58 -10.86
C ILE A 114 24.24 -5.40 -9.58
N GLU A 115 23.60 -6.57 -9.70
CA GLU A 115 23.37 -7.46 -8.57
C GLU A 115 24.69 -7.88 -7.90
N ASN A 116 25.67 -8.35 -8.68
CA ASN A 116 26.97 -8.77 -8.14
C ASN A 116 27.74 -7.59 -7.51
N HIS A 117 27.68 -6.40 -8.12
CA HIS A 117 28.28 -5.18 -7.56
C HIS A 117 27.69 -4.84 -6.19
N LEU A 118 26.35 -4.79 -6.09
CA LEU A 118 25.66 -4.53 -4.82
C LEU A 118 25.91 -5.60 -3.76
N ILE A 119 25.94 -6.88 -4.15
CA ILE A 119 26.28 -7.99 -3.24
C ILE A 119 27.67 -7.77 -2.63
N SER A 120 28.66 -7.35 -3.42
CA SER A 120 30.02 -7.14 -2.92
C SER A 120 30.09 -6.02 -1.86
N ILE A 121 29.33 -4.94 -2.06
CA ILE A 121 29.25 -3.81 -1.12
C ILE A 121 28.55 -4.26 0.18
N ILE A 122 27.41 -4.94 0.05
CA ILE A 122 26.63 -5.43 1.18
C ILE A 122 27.45 -6.43 1.99
N GLN A 123 28.14 -7.39 1.36
CA GLN A 123 29.00 -8.35 2.05
C GLN A 123 30.13 -7.68 2.84
N LYS A 124 30.79 -6.68 2.24
CA LYS A 124 31.84 -5.91 2.90
C LYS A 124 31.29 -5.21 4.16
N GLN A 125 30.06 -4.72 4.09
CA GLN A 125 29.48 -3.92 5.17
C GLN A 125 28.76 -4.71 6.25
N LEU A 126 28.21 -5.88 5.92
CA LEU A 126 27.69 -6.85 6.89
C LEU A 126 28.80 -7.49 7.74
N GLY A 127 30.04 -7.53 7.23
CA GLY A 127 31.21 -7.92 8.02
C GLY A 127 31.64 -6.88 9.05
N SER A 128 31.08 -5.66 8.99
CA SER A 128 31.33 -4.57 9.94
C SER A 128 30.24 -4.57 11.01
N ASP A 129 30.63 -4.50 12.28
CA ASP A 129 29.80 -4.65 13.51
C ASP A 129 28.65 -3.61 13.66
N LYS A 130 28.44 -2.76 12.65
CA LYS A 130 27.48 -1.65 12.67
C LYS A 130 26.19 -1.91 11.87
N SER A 131 26.15 -2.93 11.02
CA SER A 131 24.98 -3.19 10.16
C SER A 131 24.21 -4.41 10.65
N ASP A 132 22.89 -4.29 10.75
CA ASP A 132 22.01 -5.36 11.19
C ASP A 132 21.59 -6.23 9.99
N PRO A 133 22.01 -7.51 9.89
CA PRO A 133 21.67 -8.39 8.77
C PRO A 133 20.19 -8.77 8.74
N ARG A 134 19.42 -8.51 9.81
CA ARG A 134 18.04 -8.98 9.97
C ARG A 134 17.10 -8.44 8.88
N GLU A 135 17.22 -7.17 8.50
CA GLU A 135 16.37 -6.58 7.45
C GLU A 135 16.57 -7.26 6.11
N PHE A 136 17.83 -7.49 5.70
CA PHE A 136 18.15 -8.22 4.48
C PHE A 136 17.61 -9.65 4.53
N GLN A 137 17.86 -10.38 5.63
CA GLN A 137 17.38 -11.75 5.82
C GLN A 137 15.85 -11.87 5.81
N MET A 138 15.13 -10.82 6.19
CA MET A 138 13.67 -10.80 6.20
C MET A 138 13.07 -10.49 4.83
N TYR A 139 13.67 -9.59 4.04
CA TYR A 139 12.99 -9.02 2.85
C TYR A 139 13.63 -9.33 1.50
N LEU A 140 14.88 -9.78 1.47
CA LEU A 140 15.58 -10.08 0.22
C LEU A 140 15.16 -11.46 -0.34
N LYS A 141 15.12 -11.62 -1.66
CA LYS A 141 14.86 -12.90 -2.34
C LYS A 141 15.88 -13.96 -1.91
N GLU A 142 15.42 -15.20 -1.77
CA GLU A 142 16.25 -16.33 -1.31
C GLU A 142 17.49 -16.55 -2.21
N THR A 143 17.34 -16.37 -3.53
CA THR A 143 18.45 -16.47 -4.50
C THR A 143 19.57 -15.48 -4.24
N ILE A 144 19.24 -14.25 -3.81
CA ILE A 144 20.21 -13.19 -3.54
C ILE A 144 20.83 -13.41 -2.15
N LEU A 145 20.03 -13.83 -1.16
CA LEU A 145 20.52 -14.17 0.18
C LEU A 145 21.59 -15.27 0.14
N GLN A 146 21.37 -16.31 -0.66
CA GLN A 146 22.34 -17.38 -0.86
C GLN A 146 23.67 -16.87 -1.43
N LYS A 147 23.65 -15.91 -2.36
CA LYS A 147 24.86 -15.28 -2.91
C LYS A 147 25.60 -14.42 -1.87
N ILE A 148 24.86 -13.76 -0.98
CA ILE A 148 25.44 -12.97 0.12
C ILE A 148 26.05 -13.90 1.19
N GLY A 149 25.61 -15.16 1.27
CA GLY A 149 26.04 -16.13 2.29
C GLY A 149 25.19 -16.08 3.56
N LEU A 150 23.98 -15.52 3.47
CA LEU A 150 23.01 -15.45 4.57
C LEU A 150 21.88 -16.44 4.34
N TYR A 151 21.32 -16.93 5.43
CA TYR A 151 20.11 -17.77 5.41
C TYR A 151 18.88 -16.90 5.67
N PRO A 152 17.75 -17.17 5.00
CA PRO A 152 16.51 -16.45 5.28
C PRO A 152 16.13 -16.66 6.74
N LEU A 153 15.89 -15.57 7.47
CA LEU A 153 15.21 -15.65 8.75
C LEU A 153 13.82 -16.18 8.44
N MET A 154 13.52 -17.35 8.97
CA MET A 154 12.22 -18.00 8.80
C MET A 154 11.15 -16.99 9.22
N ARG A 155 10.53 -16.33 8.23
CA ARG A 155 9.32 -15.56 8.48
C ARG A 155 8.36 -16.54 9.16
N PRO A 156 7.62 -16.15 10.21
CA PRO A 156 6.42 -16.88 10.54
C PRO A 156 5.65 -16.94 9.23
N GLY A 157 5.60 -18.14 8.64
CA GLY A 157 5.17 -18.31 7.27
C GLY A 157 3.87 -17.55 7.14
N ASN A 158 3.82 -16.62 6.18
CA ASN A 158 2.52 -16.34 5.61
C ASN A 158 2.23 -17.61 4.82
N ASP A 159 1.79 -18.64 5.55
CA ASP A 159 1.13 -19.82 5.05
C ASP A 159 -0.23 -19.32 4.56
N ARG A 160 -0.17 -18.44 3.56
CA ARG A 160 -1.11 -18.45 2.47
C ARG A 160 -0.87 -19.81 1.83
N SER A 161 -1.39 -20.86 2.46
CA SER A 161 -2.14 -21.81 1.67
C SER A 161 -3.03 -20.90 0.82
N GLU A 162 -2.75 -20.83 -0.48
CA GLU A 162 -3.75 -20.43 -1.44
C GLU A 162 -5.02 -21.08 -0.91
N ARG A 163 -5.96 -20.28 -0.39
CA ARG A 163 -7.25 -20.85 -0.06
C ARG A 163 -7.72 -21.29 -1.42
N ASP A 164 -7.59 -22.58 -1.66
CA ASP A 164 -8.30 -23.30 -2.68
C ASP A 164 -9.76 -23.05 -2.30
N GLU A 165 -10.28 -21.90 -2.73
CA GLU A 165 -11.67 -21.52 -2.58
C GLU A 165 -12.39 -22.48 -3.51
N GLN A 166 -12.58 -23.70 -3.01
CA GLN A 166 -13.45 -24.67 -3.60
C GLN A 166 -14.79 -23.97 -3.67
N ILE A 167 -15.13 -23.49 -4.87
CA ILE A 167 -16.40 -22.86 -5.17
C ILE A 167 -17.44 -23.83 -4.66
N LYS A 168 -18.04 -23.53 -3.50
CA LYS A 168 -19.01 -24.40 -2.88
C LYS A 168 -20.19 -24.43 -3.84
N ARG A 169 -20.31 -25.50 -4.64
CA ARG A 169 -21.38 -25.66 -5.63
C ARG A 169 -22.74 -25.89 -4.98
N LEU A 170 -22.75 -26.19 -3.68
CA LEU A 170 -23.93 -26.46 -2.88
C LEU A 170 -24.94 -25.28 -2.89
N PRO A 171 -24.59 -24.04 -2.49
CA PRO A 171 -25.52 -22.91 -2.56
C PRO A 171 -26.05 -22.65 -3.99
N LEU A 172 -25.22 -22.81 -5.01
CA LEU A 172 -25.65 -22.65 -6.41
C LEU A 172 -26.67 -23.72 -6.81
N SER A 173 -26.43 -24.99 -6.43
CA SER A 173 -27.35 -26.10 -6.71
C SER A 173 -28.69 -25.96 -5.97
N VAL A 174 -28.67 -25.45 -4.73
CA VAL A 174 -29.88 -25.19 -3.94
C VAL A 174 -30.69 -24.05 -4.55
N LEU A 175 -30.04 -22.97 -5.00
CA LEU A 175 -30.69 -21.85 -5.67
C LEU A 175 -31.32 -22.29 -7.01
N LEU A 176 -30.60 -23.08 -7.79
CA LEU A 176 -31.12 -23.63 -9.05
C LEU A 176 -32.34 -24.54 -8.81
N ALA A 177 -32.27 -25.40 -7.78
CA ALA A 177 -33.38 -26.26 -7.39
C ALA A 177 -34.61 -25.44 -6.96
N ALA A 178 -34.42 -24.36 -6.21
CA ALA A 178 -35.51 -23.46 -5.81
C ALA A 178 -36.19 -22.81 -7.02
N ILE A 179 -35.42 -22.31 -7.98
CA ILE A 179 -35.94 -21.68 -9.22
C ILE A 179 -36.76 -22.68 -10.04
N ILE A 180 -36.33 -23.94 -10.14
CA ILE A 180 -37.03 -24.97 -10.92
C ILE A 180 -38.28 -25.50 -10.19
N THR A 181 -38.26 -25.52 -8.86
CA THR A 181 -39.37 -26.06 -8.06
C THR A 181 -40.62 -25.18 -8.13
N VAL A 182 -40.46 -23.86 -8.20
CA VAL A 182 -41.59 -22.91 -8.27
C VAL A 182 -42.50 -23.12 -9.49
N PRO A 183 -42.01 -23.16 -10.74
CA PRO A 183 -42.86 -23.45 -11.90
C PRO A 183 -43.44 -24.86 -11.81
N PHE A 184 -42.68 -25.83 -11.30
CA PHE A 184 -43.16 -27.21 -11.16
C PHE A 184 -44.36 -27.31 -10.20
N LEU A 185 -44.31 -26.64 -9.05
CA LEU A 185 -45.43 -26.59 -8.09
C LEU A 185 -46.66 -25.91 -8.68
N PHE A 186 -46.49 -24.85 -9.48
CA PHE A 186 -47.60 -24.19 -10.15
C PHE A 186 -48.30 -25.10 -11.16
N PHE A 187 -47.53 -25.76 -12.05
CA PHE A 187 -48.10 -26.68 -13.03
C PHE A 187 -48.68 -27.95 -12.40
N PHE A 188 -48.21 -28.39 -11.23
CA PHE A 188 -48.78 -29.56 -10.56
C PHE A 188 -50.02 -29.23 -9.71
N GLY A 189 -50.03 -28.06 -9.06
CA GLY A 189 -51.09 -27.66 -8.13
C GLY A 189 -52.24 -26.89 -8.78
N VAL A 190 -51.93 -25.91 -9.63
CA VAL A 190 -52.92 -24.96 -10.18
C VAL A 190 -53.54 -25.48 -11.47
N TYR A 191 -52.75 -26.09 -12.37
CA TYR A 191 -53.24 -26.69 -13.62
C TYR A 191 -54.29 -27.78 -13.39
N ARG A 192 -54.26 -28.45 -12.22
CA ARG A 192 -55.22 -29.49 -11.86
C ARG A 192 -56.62 -28.95 -11.55
N ASN A 193 -56.73 -27.70 -11.11
CA ASN A 193 -57.98 -27.12 -10.60
C ASN A 193 -58.56 -26.00 -11.48
N ILE A 194 -57.79 -25.51 -12.46
CA ILE A 194 -58.27 -24.53 -13.44
C ILE A 194 -58.57 -25.25 -14.76
N PRO A 195 -59.75 -25.08 -15.36
CA PRO A 195 -60.05 -25.60 -16.69
C PRO A 195 -59.33 -24.77 -17.75
N VAL A 196 -57.99 -24.85 -17.79
CA VAL A 196 -57.17 -24.16 -18.79
C VAL A 196 -57.13 -25.01 -20.05
N VAL A 197 -57.67 -24.48 -21.16
CA VAL A 197 -57.88 -25.23 -22.40
C VAL A 197 -56.59 -25.39 -23.22
N SER A 198 -55.53 -24.64 -22.92
CA SER A 198 -54.25 -24.67 -23.65
C SER A 198 -53.02 -24.37 -22.77
N PHE A 199 -51.88 -24.98 -23.10
CA PHE A 199 -50.58 -24.73 -22.45
C PHE A 199 -50.17 -23.25 -22.52
N LYS A 200 -50.49 -22.58 -23.63
CA LYS A 200 -50.20 -21.16 -23.82
C LYS A 200 -50.92 -20.31 -22.77
N ASP A 201 -52.18 -20.61 -22.50
CA ASP A 201 -52.99 -19.88 -21.52
C ASP A 201 -52.52 -20.19 -20.08
N ALA A 202 -52.04 -21.40 -19.82
CA ALA A 202 -51.45 -21.74 -18.51
C ALA A 202 -50.14 -20.96 -18.26
N SER A 203 -49.32 -20.79 -19.29
CA SER A 203 -48.06 -20.04 -19.20
C SER A 203 -48.26 -18.55 -18.97
N THR A 204 -49.28 -17.94 -19.59
CA THR A 204 -49.59 -16.52 -19.40
C THR A 204 -50.14 -16.24 -18.00
N VAL A 205 -51.01 -17.11 -17.48
CA VAL A 205 -51.48 -17.03 -16.09
C VAL A 205 -50.32 -17.21 -15.12
N PHE A 206 -49.44 -18.18 -15.35
CA PHE A 206 -48.24 -18.38 -14.53
C PHE A 206 -47.34 -17.13 -14.46
N VAL A 207 -47.00 -16.54 -15.61
CA VAL A 207 -46.14 -15.36 -15.68
C VAL A 207 -46.79 -14.17 -14.99
N ASN A 208 -48.10 -13.97 -15.18
CA ASN A 208 -48.83 -12.88 -14.55
C ASN A 208 -48.88 -13.02 -13.02
N ASP A 209 -49.18 -14.22 -12.52
CA ASP A 209 -49.20 -14.50 -11.08
C ASP A 209 -47.81 -14.39 -10.45
N MET A 210 -46.78 -14.86 -11.14
CA MET A 210 -45.37 -14.70 -10.73
C MET A 210 -44.98 -13.22 -10.66
N LEU A 211 -45.35 -12.42 -11.67
CA LEU A 211 -45.03 -11.00 -11.72
C LEU A 211 -45.76 -10.23 -10.61
N GLN A 212 -47.02 -10.56 -10.35
CA GLN A 212 -47.79 -9.96 -9.26
C GLN A 212 -47.20 -10.33 -7.90
N GLY A 213 -46.85 -11.61 -7.69
CA GLY A 213 -46.18 -12.07 -6.47
C GLY A 213 -44.82 -11.40 -6.26
N PHE A 214 -44.02 -11.29 -7.31
CA PHE A 214 -42.74 -10.58 -7.28
C PHE A 214 -42.93 -9.10 -6.94
N GLY A 215 -43.92 -8.45 -7.54
CA GLY A 215 -44.25 -7.05 -7.25
C GLY A 215 -44.62 -6.81 -5.78
N TYR A 216 -45.43 -7.68 -5.17
CA TYR A 216 -45.73 -7.59 -3.74
C TYR A 216 -44.50 -7.82 -2.86
N TYR A 217 -43.66 -8.79 -3.24
CA TYR A 217 -42.42 -9.09 -2.53
C TYR A 217 -41.45 -7.90 -2.55
N THR A 218 -41.19 -7.33 -3.74
CA THR A 218 -40.29 -6.18 -3.88
C THR A 218 -40.82 -4.97 -3.12
N LEU A 219 -42.11 -4.68 -3.25
CA LEU A 219 -42.76 -3.59 -2.53
C LEU A 219 -42.62 -3.78 -1.00
N THR A 220 -42.81 -5.00 -0.50
CA THR A 220 -42.66 -5.30 0.93
C THR A 220 -41.21 -5.09 1.40
N LEU A 221 -40.23 -5.57 0.63
CA LEU A 221 -38.82 -5.34 0.92
C LEU A 221 -38.47 -3.86 0.91
N ASP A 222 -38.93 -3.12 -0.08
CA ASP A 222 -38.67 -1.69 -0.20
C ASP A 222 -39.26 -0.92 0.99
N ILE A 223 -40.50 -1.23 1.39
CA ILE A 223 -41.11 -0.67 2.61
C ILE A 223 -40.24 -0.99 3.83
N PHE A 224 -39.76 -2.22 3.96
CA PHE A 224 -38.91 -2.63 5.08
C PHE A 224 -37.57 -1.89 5.07
N TYR A 225 -36.95 -1.70 3.89
CA TYR A 225 -35.74 -0.91 3.75
C TYR A 225 -35.96 0.56 4.06
N PHE A 226 -37.05 1.16 3.59
CA PHE A 226 -37.42 2.54 3.94
C PHE A 226 -37.67 2.69 5.44
N PHE A 227 -38.28 1.69 6.07
CA PHE A 227 -38.47 1.66 7.51
C PHE A 227 -37.14 1.61 8.27
N LEU A 228 -36.20 0.74 7.87
CA LEU A 228 -34.86 0.69 8.44
C LEU A 228 -34.08 2.00 8.21
N ALA A 229 -34.17 2.57 7.01
CA ALA A 229 -33.56 3.85 6.68
C ALA A 229 -34.13 4.98 7.56
N PHE A 230 -35.44 4.98 7.79
CA PHE A 230 -36.10 5.94 8.69
C PHE A 230 -35.62 5.80 10.15
N LEU A 231 -35.48 4.57 10.65
CA LEU A 231 -34.93 4.31 11.98
C LEU A 231 -33.47 4.78 12.09
N SER A 232 -32.63 4.47 11.10
CA SER A 232 -31.24 4.91 11.04
C SER A 232 -31.12 6.44 10.97
N PHE A 233 -31.98 7.09 10.18
CA PHE A 233 -32.03 8.56 10.12
C PHE A 233 -32.42 9.18 11.47
N THR A 234 -33.40 8.60 12.17
CA THR A 234 -33.83 9.05 13.49
C THR A 234 -32.71 8.94 14.52
N GLU A 235 -32.02 7.80 14.56
CA GLU A 235 -30.93 7.56 15.51
C GLU A 235 -29.69 8.41 15.19
N SER A 236 -29.28 8.50 13.93
CA SER A 236 -28.15 9.37 13.53
C SER A 236 -28.40 10.85 13.85
N THR A 237 -29.64 11.32 13.72
CA THR A 237 -30.01 12.69 14.10
C THR A 237 -29.96 12.89 15.63
N ARG A 238 -30.40 11.90 16.40
CA ARG A 238 -30.26 11.90 17.87
C ARG A 238 -28.80 11.89 18.31
N GLU A 239 -27.98 11.05 17.69
CA GLU A 239 -26.54 10.99 17.95
C GLU A 239 -25.86 12.31 17.60
N ARG A 240 -26.15 12.93 16.46
CA ARG A 240 -25.59 14.23 16.07
C ARG A 240 -25.89 15.33 17.08
N ASN A 241 -27.11 15.35 17.63
CA ASN A 241 -27.52 16.30 18.68
C ASN A 241 -26.91 16.00 20.06
N SER A 242 -26.56 14.75 20.34
CA SER A 242 -25.83 14.36 21.55
C SER A 242 -24.32 14.63 21.42
N PHE A 243 -23.78 14.47 20.21
CA PHE A 243 -22.35 14.67 19.89
C PHE A 243 -21.94 16.13 20.04
N SER A 244 -22.80 17.09 19.71
CA SER A 244 -22.54 18.52 19.93
C SER A 244 -22.44 18.93 21.41
N ARG A 245 -22.85 18.05 22.33
CA ARG A 245 -22.73 18.24 23.79
C ARG A 245 -21.54 17.49 24.39
N LYS A 246 -20.82 16.66 23.62
CA LYS A 246 -19.59 16.02 24.08
C LYS A 246 -18.43 16.99 23.89
N SER A 247 -17.70 17.26 24.97
CA SER A 247 -16.53 18.14 24.95
C SER A 247 -15.34 17.47 24.25
N ASP A 248 -14.53 18.24 23.52
CA ASP A 248 -13.30 17.78 22.84
C ASP A 248 -12.31 17.06 23.78
N SER A 249 -12.45 17.27 25.10
CA SER A 249 -11.70 16.54 26.13
C SER A 249 -11.90 15.02 26.09
N PHE A 250 -12.99 14.51 25.52
CA PHE A 250 -13.24 13.07 25.35
C PHE A 250 -12.26 12.40 24.38
N LEU A 251 -11.70 13.17 23.42
CA LEU A 251 -10.68 12.69 22.46
C LEU A 251 -9.32 12.44 23.12
N PHE A 252 -9.10 12.98 24.32
CA PHE A 252 -7.85 12.88 25.07
C PHE A 252 -7.95 11.95 26.27
N ILE A 253 -9.09 11.28 26.47
CA ILE A 253 -9.22 10.27 27.52
C ILE A 253 -8.53 8.99 27.02
N PRO A 254 -7.46 8.54 27.70
CA PRO A 254 -6.77 7.31 27.31
C PRO A 254 -7.77 6.14 27.35
N TYR A 255 -7.71 5.29 26.32
CA TYR A 255 -8.58 4.12 26.13
C TYR A 255 -10.05 4.38 25.74
N MET A 256 -10.46 5.62 25.41
CA MET A 256 -11.84 5.90 24.96
C MET A 256 -12.01 6.10 23.45
N LEU A 257 -10.97 6.50 22.74
CA LEU A 257 -10.96 6.28 21.31
C LEU A 257 -10.77 4.78 21.11
N PRO A 258 -11.64 4.07 20.35
CA PRO A 258 -11.23 2.77 19.83
C PRO A 258 -9.87 3.03 19.20
N SER A 259 -8.87 2.20 19.54
CA SER A 259 -7.56 2.27 18.88
C SER A 259 -7.88 2.49 17.42
N VAL A 260 -7.49 3.63 16.88
CA VAL A 260 -7.58 3.84 15.45
C VAL A 260 -6.70 2.71 14.93
N SER A 261 -7.35 1.61 14.58
CA SER A 261 -6.86 0.70 13.59
C SER A 261 -6.73 1.66 12.44
N ILE A 262 -5.53 2.18 12.29
CA ILE A 262 -5.09 2.68 11.01
C ILE A 262 -5.45 1.48 10.14
N LEU A 263 -6.55 1.58 9.40
CA LEU A 263 -6.70 0.87 8.15
C LEU A 263 -5.58 1.47 7.30
N THR A 264 -4.34 1.15 7.66
CA THR A 264 -3.35 0.81 6.65
C THR A 264 -4.15 -0.17 5.82
N PRO A 265 -4.39 0.12 4.53
CA PRO A 265 -4.87 -0.93 3.66
C PRO A 265 -4.02 -2.13 4.01
N ALA A 266 -4.66 -3.28 4.33
CA ALA A 266 -3.89 -4.49 4.52
C ALA A 266 -2.93 -4.53 3.33
N PHE A 267 -1.62 -4.70 3.55
CA PHE A 267 -0.51 -4.34 2.65
C PHE A 267 -0.57 -4.92 1.20
N CYS A 268 -1.70 -5.53 0.80
CA CYS A 268 -2.04 -6.01 -0.53
C CYS A 268 -3.39 -5.46 -1.09
N GLU A 269 -4.18 -4.67 -0.35
CA GLU A 269 -5.41 -4.03 -0.87
C GLU A 269 -5.09 -2.90 -1.88
N GLN A 270 -3.91 -2.27 -1.77
CA GLN A 270 -3.45 -1.31 -2.78
C GLN A 270 -3.28 -1.94 -4.16
N GLU A 271 -2.77 -3.17 -4.25
CA GLU A 271 -2.63 -3.90 -5.52
C GLU A 271 -4.01 -4.30 -6.07
N THR A 272 -4.93 -4.78 -5.22
CA THR A 272 -6.30 -5.12 -5.63
C THR A 272 -7.10 -3.90 -6.08
N ILE A 273 -6.86 -2.72 -5.48
CA ILE A 273 -7.46 -1.45 -5.92
C ILE A 273 -6.87 -1.01 -7.26
N ILE A 274 -5.56 -1.14 -7.47
CA ILE A 274 -4.93 -0.82 -8.76
C ILE A 274 -5.46 -1.75 -9.86
N GLU A 275 -5.54 -3.05 -9.61
CA GLU A 275 -6.05 -4.05 -10.56
C GLU A 275 -7.55 -3.85 -10.84
N SER A 276 -8.35 -3.49 -9.82
CA SER A 276 -9.76 -3.15 -10.00
C SER A 276 -9.98 -1.83 -10.76
N VAL A 277 -9.08 -0.86 -10.62
CA VAL A 277 -9.12 0.41 -11.36
C VAL A 277 -8.64 0.22 -12.80
N GLU A 278 -7.60 -0.58 -13.02
CA GLU A 278 -7.10 -0.95 -14.34
C GLU A 278 -8.15 -1.77 -15.11
N SER A 279 -8.85 -2.69 -14.43
CA SER A 279 -10.03 -3.39 -14.95
C SER A 279 -11.18 -2.44 -15.33
N MET A 280 -11.39 -1.33 -14.60
CA MET A 280 -12.43 -0.35 -14.93
C MET A 280 -12.03 0.59 -16.07
N LEU A 281 -10.73 0.91 -16.19
CA LEU A 281 -10.19 1.80 -17.22
C LEU A 281 -9.89 1.07 -18.54
N ASN A 282 -9.86 -0.26 -18.53
CA ASN A 282 -9.69 -1.10 -19.72
C ASN A 282 -11.03 -1.55 -20.36
N ILE A 283 -12.08 -0.73 -20.20
CA ILE A 283 -13.37 -0.78 -20.94
C ILE A 283 -13.45 0.40 -21.91
#